data_AF-A0A7K9J207-F1
#
_entry.id   AF-A0A7K9J207-F1
#
_cell.length_a   1.000
_cell.length_b   1.000
_cell.length_c   1.000
_cell.angle_alpha   90.00
_cell.angle_beta   90.00
_cell.angle_gamma   90.00
#
_symmetry.space_group_name_H-M   'P 1'
#
loop_
_entity.id
_entity.type
_entity.pdbx_description
1 polymer ?
#
loop_
_entity_poly.entity_id
_entity_poly.type
_entity_poly.pdbx_seq_one_letter_code
_entity_poly.pdbx_strand_id
1 'polypeptide(L)' 'VYNAAPGWGVTVGDALALPEPVLSQHQHLHQGQTFSFLGIRVSSPLSLVVNGRRPPASALAPPRLALSNPSAPP' A
#
# COMPACT_ATOMS: atom_id res chain seq x y z
N VAL A 1 2.28 1.17 -0.74
CA VAL A 1 2.18 0.06 0.24
C VAL A 1 0.75 -0.44 0.22
N TYR A 2 0.55 -1.74 0.05
CA TYR A 2 -0.78 -2.37 -0.03
C TYR A 2 -1.19 -2.95 1.32
N ASN A 3 -2.47 -3.31 1.45
CA ASN A 3 -3.05 -3.93 2.64
C ASN A 3 -2.79 -3.17 3.95
N ALA A 4 -2.63 -1.85 3.86
CA ALA A 4 -2.46 -0.99 5.02
C ALA A 4 -3.82 -0.60 5.60
N ALA A 5 -3.89 -0.53 6.94
CA ALA A 5 -5.06 0.00 7.64
C ALA A 5 -5.30 1.47 7.23
N PRO A 6 -6.56 1.92 7.16
CA PRO A 6 -6.86 3.31 6.77
C PRO A 6 -6.17 4.39 7.61
N GLY A 7 -5.87 4.10 8.88
CA GLY A 7 -5.17 5.02 9.79
C GLY A 7 -3.66 4.82 9.86
N TRP A 8 -3.08 3.89 9.08
CA TRP A 8 -1.64 3.66 9.07
C TRP A 8 -0.95 4.50 8.00
N GLY A 9 0.22 5.04 8.33
CA GLY A 9 1.06 5.80 7.42
C GLY A 9 2.46 5.98 7.99
N VAL A 10 3.27 6.74 7.25
CA VAL A 10 4.62 7.15 7.63
C VAL A 10 4.71 8.67 7.51
N THR A 11 5.68 9.28 8.19
CA THR A 11 5.87 10.72 8.20
C THR A 11 7.07 11.10 7.33
N VAL A 12 7.04 12.31 6.75
CA VAL A 12 8.22 12.88 6.08
C VAL A 12 9.37 12.93 7.08
N GLY A 13 10.52 12.35 6.70
CA GLY A 13 11.70 12.26 7.56
C GLY A 13 11.89 10.89 8.24
N ASP A 14 10.88 10.01 8.23
CA ASP A 14 11.05 8.65 8.74
C ASP A 14 12.05 7.85 7.88
N ALA A 15 12.94 7.12 8.55
CA ALA A 15 13.81 6.15 7.90
C ALA A 15 13.03 4.85 7.63
N LEU A 16 13.06 4.38 6.39
CA LEU A 16 12.38 3.16 5.96
C LEU A 16 13.38 2.13 5.45
N ALA A 17 13.26 0.89 5.88
CA ALA A 17 13.94 -0.24 5.27
C ALA A 17 12.93 -1.27 4.77
N LEU A 18 13.21 -1.83 3.59
CA LEU A 18 12.45 -2.88 2.94
C LEU A 18 13.44 -3.95 2.48
N PRO A 19 13.41 -5.18 3.02
CA PRO A 19 14.22 -6.25 2.48
C PRO A 19 13.73 -6.62 1.07
N GLU A 20 14.68 -6.90 0.18
CA GLU A 20 14.43 -7.43 -1.18
C GLU A 20 13.42 -6.59 -2.00
N PRO A 21 13.71 -5.29 -2.23
CA PRO A 21 12.80 -4.44 -2.99
C PRO A 21 12.75 -4.88 -4.46
N VAL A 22 11.53 -5.03 -4.99
CA VAL A 22 11.31 -5.19 -6.43
C VAL A 22 11.05 -3.81 -7.02
N LEU A 23 12.03 -3.31 -7.78
CA LEU A 23 11.93 -2.06 -8.51
C LEU A 23 11.16 -2.28 -9.81
N SER A 24 10.20 -1.41 -10.10
CA SER A 24 9.46 -1.39 -11.35
C SER A 24 9.64 -0.05 -12.04
N GLN A 25 9.95 -0.08 -13.34
CA GLN A 25 9.92 1.11 -14.18
C GLN A 25 8.54 1.23 -14.82
N HIS A 26 7.86 2.35 -14.56
CA HIS A 26 6.53 2.64 -15.07
C HIS A 26 6.62 3.68 -16.18
N GLN A 27 6.00 3.39 -17.31
CA GLN A 27 5.82 4.33 -18.41
C GLN A 27 4.41 4.17 -18.93
N HIS A 28 3.56 5.16 -18.67
CA HIS A 28 2.14 5.14 -19.01
C HIS A 28 1.79 6.30 -19.92
N LEU A 29 0.99 6.05 -20.96
CA LEU A 29 0.39 7.08 -21.80
C LEU A 29 -1.11 7.07 -21.55
N HIS A 30 -1.66 8.19 -21.09
CA HIS A 30 -3.09 8.33 -20.86
C HIS A 30 -3.56 9.74 -21.23
N GLN A 31 -4.63 9.82 -22.04
CA GLN A 31 -5.20 11.10 -22.50
C GLN A 31 -4.16 12.06 -23.11
N GLY A 32 -3.20 11.52 -23.88
CA GLY A 32 -2.15 12.31 -24.52
C GLY A 32 -1.00 12.75 -23.59
N GLN A 33 -1.06 12.38 -22.30
CA GLN A 33 -0.02 12.71 -21.33
C GLN A 33 0.82 11.47 -20.97
N THR A 34 2.14 11.65 -20.93
CA THR A 34 3.09 10.61 -20.51
C THR A 34 3.45 10.74 -19.04
N PHE A 35 3.35 9.64 -18.30
CA PHE A 35 3.75 9.51 -16.90
C PHE A 35 4.88 8.48 -16.81
N SER A 36 6.07 8.93 -16.41
CA SER A 36 7.26 8.08 -16.27
C SER A 36 7.81 8.18 -14.86
N PHE A 37 7.90 7.06 -14.14
CA PHE A 37 8.39 7.03 -12.77
C PHE A 37 8.89 5.63 -12.40
N LEU A 38 9.69 5.56 -11.34
CA LEU A 38 10.06 4.30 -10.70
C LEU A 38 9.11 4.03 -9.53
N GLY A 39 8.76 2.76 -9.32
CA GLY A 39 7.87 2.33 -8.25
C GLY A 39 8.41 1.11 -7.52
N ILE A 40 8.14 1.04 -6.23
CA ILE A 40 8.39 -0.16 -5.41
C ILE A 40 7.05 -0.64 -4.87
N ARG A 41 6.69 -1.88 -5.20
CA ARG A 41 5.48 -2.50 -4.69
C ARG A 41 5.76 -3.19 -3.35
N VAL A 42 5.23 -2.61 -2.29
CA VAL A 42 5.25 -3.21 -0.94
C VAL A 42 3.90 -3.86 -0.66
N SER A 43 3.86 -5.18 -0.53
CA SER A 43 2.61 -5.96 -0.38
C SER A 43 1.87 -5.70 0.94
N SER A 44 2.60 -5.39 2.00
CA SER A 44 2.07 -5.16 3.35
C SER A 44 2.96 -4.16 4.12
N PRO A 45 2.39 -3.30 4.99
CA PRO A 45 3.19 -2.48 5.89
C PRO A 45 4.08 -3.32 6.83
N LEU A 46 3.72 -4.57 7.12
CA LEU A 46 4.52 -5.44 8.00
C LEU A 46 5.82 -5.94 7.36
N SER A 47 6.02 -5.70 6.06
CA SER A 47 7.27 -5.97 5.35
C SER A 47 8.29 -4.84 5.51
N LEU A 48 7.89 -3.71 6.11
CA LEU A 48 8.75 -2.56 6.33
C LEU A 48 9.35 -2.56 7.74
N VAL A 49 10.45 -1.82 7.88
CA VAL A 49 10.97 -1.33 9.15
C VAL A 49 10.96 0.19 9.11
N VAL A 50 10.31 0.83 10.07
CA VAL A 50 10.16 2.28 10.19
C VAL A 50 10.94 2.73 11.43
N ASN A 51 11.94 3.60 11.25
CA ASN A 51 12.83 4.09 12.31
C ASN A 51 13.39 2.94 13.18
N GLY A 52 13.84 1.87 12.53
CA GLY A 52 14.40 0.68 13.18
C GLY A 52 13.37 -0.24 13.85
N ARG A 53 12.07 0.03 13.71
CA ARG A 53 11.00 -0.78 14.31
C ARG A 53 10.05 -1.36 13.27
N ARG A 54 9.61 -2.60 13.47
CA ARG A 54 8.56 -3.20 12.65
C ARG A 54 7.20 -2.57 13.00
N PRO A 55 6.36 -2.21 12.01
CA PRO A 55 5.01 -1.74 12.27
C PRO A 55 4.17 -2.76 13.07
N PRO A 56 3.23 -2.31 13.91
CA PRO A 56 2.37 -3.20 14.69
C PRO A 56 1.37 -3.94 13.79
N ALA A 57 0.79 -5.04 14.27
CA ALA A 57 -0.22 -5.81 13.52
C ALA A 57 -1.44 -4.96 13.09
N SER A 58 -1.81 -3.96 13.89
CA SER A 58 -2.88 -2.99 13.56
C SER A 58 -2.57 -2.12 12.34
N ALA A 59 -1.33 -2.12 11.84
CA ALA A 59 -0.97 -1.50 10.57
C ALA A 59 -1.61 -2.22 9.37
N LEU A 60 -1.97 -3.50 9.49
CA LEU A 60 -2.70 -4.23 8.45
C LEU A 60 -4.16 -3.82 8.40
N ALA A 61 -4.72 -3.75 7.18
CA ALA A 61 -6.15 -3.56 7.02
C ALA A 61 -6.92 -4.71 7.71
N PRO A 62 -7.98 -4.40 8.48
CA PRO A 62 -8.80 -5.44 9.09
C PRO A 62 -9.60 -6.18 8.00
N PRO A 63 -9.90 -7.48 8.20
CA PRO A 63 -10.78 -8.21 7.31
C PRO A 63 -12.16 -7.55 7.28
N ARG A 64 -12.73 -7.41 6.08
CA ARG A 64 -14.08 -6.88 5.88
C ARG A 64 -14.97 -7.94 5.23
N LEU A 65 -16.10 -8.20 5.85
CA LEU A 65 -17.18 -9.00 5.27
C LEU A 65 -18.17 -8.05 4.60
N ALA A 66 -18.38 -8.20 3.30
CA ALA A 66 -19.46 -7.53 2.59
C ALA A 66 -20.56 -8.55 2.32
N LEU A 67 -21.79 -8.24 2.78
CA LEU A 67 -22.98 -9.03 2.50
C LEU A 67 -23.81 -8.27 1.46
N SER A 68 -23.96 -8.84 0.28
CA SER A 68 -24.92 -8.36 -0.72
C SER A 68 -26.19 -9.21 -0.61
N ASN A 69 -27.34 -8.58 -0.38
CA ASN A 69 -28.63 -9.26 -0.51
C ASN A 69 -29.14 -9.10 -1.96
N PRO A 70 -29.13 -10.15 -2.79
CA PRO A 70 -29.60 -10.06 -4.17
C PRO A 70 -31.12 -9.81 -4.29
N SER A 71 -31.89 -9.88 -3.19
CA SER A 71 -33.33 -9.59 -3.18
C SER A 71 -33.71 -8.21 -2.62
N ALA A 72 -32.74 -7.36 -2.28
CA ALA A 72 -33.04 -6.00 -1.83
C ALA A 72 -33.56 -5.15 -3.02
N PRO A 73 -34.71 -4.45 -2.90
CA PRO A 73 -35.15 -3.50 -3.90
C PRO A 73 -34.13 -2.35 -4.05
N PRO A 74 -34.06 -1.71 -5.23
CA PRO A 74 -33.13 -0.61 -5.50
C PRO A 74 -33.37 0.62 -4.62
#